data_AF-A0A0L0MZJ0-F1
#
_entry.id   AF-A0A0L0MZJ0-F1
#
_cell.length_a   1.000
_cell.length_b   1.000
_cell.length_c   1.000
_cell.angle_alpha   90.00
_cell.angle_beta   90.00
_cell.angle_gamma   90.00
#
_symmetry.space_group_name_H-M   'P 1'
#
loop_
_entity.id
_entity.type
_entity.pdbx_description
1 polymer ?
#
loop_
_entity_poly.entity_id
_entity_poly.type
_entity_poly.pdbx_seq_one_letter_code
_entity_poly.pdbx_strand_id
1 'polypeptide(L)'
;MDRLLARKKSSSNLRKRSISATSTTPSDQKPREEKSAPYRDPRYKTLLETKGSFMDKSELGIMDESKTLCQTLLETAQAEPQDSLFRSNIFESTCRKVEDRNETRVIRDITPLIVPPAEILCTYGTSHLKHLIESVNEGWNNSIPLTSTRPQPDYSVGFKRDAFSEDQLAKLSPFIGDFIAGDQSFFMATYYMYFPFLTCEVKCGAAALDIADRQNAHSMTLAVRGIVELFRAVKREDEVNRKILAFS
;
A
#
# COMPACT_ATOMS: atom_id res chain seq x y z
N MET A 1 -19.98 -0.56 16.50
CA MET A 1 -19.55 -1.29 15.28
C MET A 1 -19.96 -0.58 14.00
N ASP A 2 -21.12 0.08 14.00
CA ASP A 2 -21.73 0.70 12.81
C ASP A 2 -20.83 1.70 12.07
N ARG A 3 -19.92 2.39 12.77
CA ARG A 3 -18.95 3.32 12.15
C ARG A 3 -17.98 2.66 11.16
N LEU A 4 -17.82 1.34 11.25
CA LEU A 4 -16.92 0.54 10.41
C LEU A 4 -17.62 -0.07 9.20
N LEU A 5 -18.94 0.06 9.09
CA LEU A 5 -19.71 -0.49 7.98
C LEU A 5 -19.26 0.13 6.66
N ALA A 6 -19.42 -0.66 5.60
CA ALA A 6 -19.10 -0.22 4.26
C ALA A 6 -19.91 1.01 3.87
N ARG A 7 -19.30 1.91 3.09
CA ARG A 7 -19.94 3.12 2.59
C ARG A 7 -20.36 2.90 1.14
N LYS A 8 -21.64 3.12 0.86
CA LYS A 8 -22.15 3.06 -0.51
C LYS A 8 -21.48 4.12 -1.37
N LYS A 9 -21.09 3.73 -2.57
CA LYS A 9 -20.62 4.69 -3.57
C LYS A 9 -21.79 5.55 -4.04
N SER A 10 -21.71 6.87 -3.82
CA SER A 10 -22.77 7.80 -4.26
C SER A 10 -23.04 7.68 -5.76
N SER A 11 -24.32 7.58 -6.12
CA SER A 11 -24.83 7.47 -7.49
C SER A 11 -24.62 8.73 -8.34
N SER A 12 -24.20 9.85 -7.75
CA SER A 12 -23.88 11.08 -8.50
C SER A 12 -22.70 10.89 -9.47
N ASN A 13 -21.86 9.88 -9.24
CA ASN A 13 -20.74 9.53 -10.12
C ASN A 13 -21.11 8.49 -11.22
N LEU A 14 -22.35 7.97 -11.24
CA LEU A 14 -22.81 7.01 -12.26
C LEU A 14 -23.22 7.69 -13.58
N ARG A 15 -23.63 8.96 -13.57
CA ARG A 15 -24.16 9.66 -14.76
C ARG A 15 -23.14 9.93 -15.89
N LYS A 16 -21.87 9.56 -15.73
CA LYS A 16 -20.84 9.65 -16.77
C LYS A 16 -20.29 8.30 -17.26
N ARG A 17 -20.79 7.17 -16.78
CA ARG A 17 -20.23 5.85 -17.12
C ARG A 17 -21.18 5.06 -18.03
N SER A 18 -20.85 5.02 -19.31
CA SER A 18 -21.26 3.92 -20.17
C SER A 18 -20.67 2.61 -19.61
N ILE A 19 -21.49 1.57 -19.64
CA ILE A 19 -21.22 0.24 -19.09
C ILE A 19 -20.07 -0.38 -19.90
N SER A 20 -18.86 -0.29 -19.35
CA SER A 20 -17.73 -1.15 -19.68
C SER A 20 -17.25 -1.73 -18.36
N ALA A 21 -17.20 -3.06 -18.27
CA ALA A 21 -16.71 -3.83 -17.13
C ALA A 21 -15.19 -3.73 -16.96
N THR A 22 -14.65 -2.53 -17.07
CA THR A 22 -13.24 -2.22 -16.84
C THR A 22 -13.12 -1.56 -15.47
N SER A 23 -12.24 -2.12 -14.62
CA SER A 23 -11.88 -1.60 -13.30
C SER A 23 -11.25 -0.20 -13.35
N THR A 24 -10.95 0.31 -14.55
CA THR A 24 -10.32 1.60 -14.78
C THR A 24 -11.30 2.73 -14.49
N THR A 25 -10.90 3.60 -13.57
CA THR A 25 -11.54 4.90 -13.36
C THR A 25 -10.91 5.93 -14.30
N PRO A 26 -11.62 7.02 -14.65
CA PRO A 26 -11.02 8.12 -15.41
C PRO A 26 -9.76 8.70 -14.76
N SER A 27 -9.63 8.57 -13.43
CA SER A 27 -8.42 8.96 -12.69
C SER A 27 -7.26 8.00 -12.92
N ASP A 28 -7.49 6.71 -13.20
CA ASP A 28 -6.42 5.75 -13.50
C ASP A 28 -5.76 6.05 -14.84
N GLN A 29 -6.49 6.68 -15.77
CA GLN A 29 -6.01 7.08 -17.09
C GLN A 29 -5.18 8.37 -17.08
N LYS A 30 -5.14 9.11 -15.95
CA LYS A 30 -4.34 10.33 -15.86
C LYS A 30 -2.84 10.02 -15.83
N PRO A 31 -1.99 10.92 -16.36
CA PRO A 31 -0.54 10.82 -16.21
C PRO A 31 -0.14 10.73 -14.73
N ARG A 32 0.90 9.95 -14.44
CA ARG A 32 1.41 9.71 -13.07
C ARG A 32 1.84 10.99 -12.36
N GLU A 33 2.34 11.96 -13.11
CA GLU A 33 2.74 13.28 -12.61
C GLU A 33 1.53 14.09 -12.10
N GLU A 34 0.39 14.04 -12.82
CA GLU A 34 -0.83 14.71 -12.39
C GLU A 34 -1.42 14.07 -11.13
N LYS A 35 -1.31 12.74 -10.99
CA LYS A 35 -1.72 12.02 -9.77
C LYS A 35 -0.88 12.40 -8.57
N SER A 36 0.42 12.63 -8.78
CA SER A 36 1.37 13.00 -7.74
C SER A 36 1.29 14.48 -7.36
N ALA A 37 0.60 15.32 -8.14
CA ALA A 37 0.59 16.77 -7.98
C ALA A 37 0.20 17.25 -6.57
N PRO A 38 -0.82 16.70 -5.89
CA PRO A 38 -1.16 17.13 -4.53
C PRO A 38 -0.04 16.89 -3.51
N TYR A 39 0.76 15.84 -3.69
CA TYR A 39 1.83 15.44 -2.77
C TYR A 39 3.11 16.28 -2.92
N ARG A 40 3.23 17.04 -4.02
CA ARG A 40 4.33 18.00 -4.22
C ARG A 40 4.26 19.17 -3.24
N ASP A 41 3.06 19.49 -2.76
CA ASP A 41 2.86 20.58 -1.81
C ASP A 41 3.31 20.14 -0.39
N PRO A 42 4.27 20.82 0.24
CA PRO A 42 4.68 20.52 1.61
C PRO A 42 3.53 20.56 2.62
N ARG A 43 2.48 21.36 2.37
CA ARG A 43 1.27 21.45 3.21
C ARG A 43 0.48 20.15 3.24
N TYR A 44 0.74 19.21 2.34
CA TYR A 44 0.13 17.88 2.36
C TYR A 44 0.48 17.12 3.65
N LYS A 45 1.69 17.31 4.20
CA LYS A 45 2.07 16.76 5.51
C LYS A 45 1.12 17.25 6.60
N THR A 46 0.90 18.57 6.68
CA THR A 46 -0.05 19.15 7.64
C THR A 46 -1.48 18.67 7.40
N LEU A 47 -1.90 18.50 6.15
CA LEU A 47 -3.21 17.90 5.83
C LEU A 47 -3.35 16.49 6.42
N LEU A 48 -2.32 15.64 6.27
CA LEU A 48 -2.29 14.30 6.86
C LEU A 48 -2.36 14.36 8.40
N GLU A 49 -1.64 15.30 9.03
CA GLU A 49 -1.66 15.50 10.49
C GLU A 49 -3.06 15.86 11.00
N THR A 50 -3.81 16.71 10.27
CA THR A 50 -5.22 17.00 10.62
C THR A 50 -6.14 15.78 10.57
N LYS A 51 -5.69 14.70 9.92
CA LYS A 51 -6.37 13.40 9.82
C LYS A 51 -5.77 12.35 10.77
N GLY A 52 -4.85 12.73 11.65
CA GLY A 52 -4.19 11.84 12.60
C GLY A 52 -3.09 10.96 11.98
N SER A 53 -2.54 11.36 10.83
CA SER A 53 -1.39 10.72 10.20
C SER A 53 -0.16 11.61 10.36
N PHE A 54 0.85 11.10 11.06
CA PHE A 54 2.05 11.83 11.40
C PHE A 54 3.24 11.19 10.68
N MET A 55 4.06 12.02 10.04
CA MET A 55 5.25 11.58 9.31
C MET A 55 6.54 11.71 10.12
N ASP A 56 6.43 12.10 11.40
CA ASP A 56 7.56 12.21 12.32
C ASP A 56 7.55 11.05 13.32
N LYS A 57 8.72 10.79 13.91
CA LYS A 57 8.86 9.77 14.95
C LYS A 57 8.02 10.18 16.17
N SER A 58 7.20 9.25 16.66
CA SER A 58 6.51 9.42 17.94
C SER A 58 7.51 9.48 19.08
N GLU A 59 7.31 10.41 20.02
CA GLU A 59 8.11 10.52 21.25
C GLU A 59 8.02 9.26 22.12
N LEU A 60 6.89 8.53 22.05
CA LEU A 60 6.72 7.26 22.73
C LEU A 60 7.51 6.12 22.05
N GLY A 61 7.98 6.32 20.82
CA GLY A 61 8.63 5.30 20.00
C GLY A 61 7.76 4.07 19.70
N ILE A 62 8.36 3.08 19.05
CA ILE A 62 7.73 1.78 18.78
C ILE A 62 8.00 0.79 19.93
N MET A 63 7.20 -0.28 19.97
CA MET A 63 7.38 -1.41 20.88
C MET A 63 8.74 -2.09 20.70
N ASP A 64 9.33 -2.61 21.77
CA ASP A 64 10.67 -3.21 21.73
C ASP A 64 10.70 -4.47 20.86
N GLU A 65 9.62 -5.24 20.78
CA GLU A 65 9.54 -6.38 19.87
C GLU A 65 9.64 -5.95 18.40
N SER A 66 9.03 -4.81 18.04
CA SER A 66 9.16 -4.25 16.69
C SER A 66 10.56 -3.72 16.42
N LYS A 67 11.25 -3.13 17.42
CA LYS A 67 12.65 -2.71 17.28
C LYS A 67 13.56 -3.91 17.05
N THR A 68 13.41 -4.95 17.86
CA THR A 68 14.18 -6.19 17.76
C THR A 68 13.97 -6.85 16.40
N LEU A 69 12.72 -6.88 15.89
CA LEU A 69 12.45 -7.38 14.55
C LEU A 69 13.19 -6.58 13.48
N CYS A 70 13.13 -5.24 13.52
CA CYS A 70 13.84 -4.40 12.55
C CYS A 70 15.36 -4.57 12.62
N GLN A 71 15.94 -4.63 13.82
CA GLN A 71 17.36 -4.91 14.02
C GLN A 71 17.75 -6.28 13.47
N THR A 72 16.94 -7.30 13.77
CA THR A 72 17.14 -8.66 13.25
C THR A 72 17.14 -8.65 11.72
N LEU A 73 16.15 -8.01 11.09
CA LEU A 73 16.08 -7.91 9.63
C LEU A 73 17.28 -7.16 9.02
N LEU A 74 17.77 -6.12 9.70
CA LEU A 74 18.91 -5.32 9.24
C LEU A 74 20.25 -6.05 9.39
N GLU A 75 20.45 -6.76 10.50
CA GLU A 75 21.73 -7.35 10.89
C GLU A 75 21.90 -8.80 10.40
N THR A 76 20.79 -9.49 10.08
CA THR A 76 20.85 -10.88 9.60
C THR A 76 21.57 -10.93 8.25
N ALA A 77 22.76 -11.53 8.24
CA ALA A 77 23.52 -11.76 7.02
C ALA A 77 22.70 -12.54 6.00
N GLN A 78 22.58 -11.99 4.80
CA GLN A 78 21.94 -12.64 3.66
C GLN A 78 23.01 -13.13 2.69
N ALA A 79 22.77 -14.30 2.09
CA ALA A 79 23.62 -14.77 0.99
C ALA A 79 23.48 -13.83 -0.21
N GLU A 80 24.58 -13.61 -0.93
CA GLU A 80 24.55 -12.81 -2.13
C GLU A 80 23.68 -13.49 -3.21
N PRO A 81 22.69 -12.78 -3.79
CA PRO A 81 21.80 -13.36 -4.78
C PRO A 81 22.54 -13.68 -6.09
N GLN A 82 22.54 -14.96 -6.48
CA GLN A 82 23.37 -15.47 -7.58
C GLN A 82 22.98 -14.97 -8.96
N ASP A 83 21.71 -14.62 -9.19
CA ASP A 83 21.19 -14.14 -10.49
C ASP A 83 20.52 -12.77 -10.36
N SER A 84 21.21 -11.84 -9.70
CA SER A 84 20.68 -10.51 -9.42
C SER A 84 21.60 -9.39 -9.92
N LEU A 85 21.01 -8.25 -10.25
CA LEU A 85 21.74 -7.01 -10.52
C LEU A 85 22.36 -6.41 -9.25
N PHE A 86 22.08 -6.99 -8.08
CA PHE A 86 22.62 -6.59 -6.77
C PHE A 86 23.89 -7.36 -6.37
N ARG A 87 24.44 -8.20 -7.25
CA ARG A 87 25.77 -8.78 -7.02
C ARG A 87 26.83 -7.68 -6.91
N SER A 88 27.71 -7.81 -5.93
CA SER A 88 28.74 -6.87 -5.53
C SER A 88 29.64 -6.46 -6.69
N ASN A 89 29.99 -7.41 -7.57
CA ASN A 89 30.86 -7.17 -8.72
C ASN A 89 30.21 -6.36 -9.86
N ILE A 90 28.88 -6.24 -9.89
CA ILE A 90 28.14 -5.50 -10.93
C ILE A 90 27.22 -4.40 -10.37
N PHE A 91 27.06 -4.30 -9.05
CA PHE A 91 26.16 -3.35 -8.42
C PHE A 91 26.39 -1.91 -8.87
N GLU A 92 27.65 -1.46 -8.93
CA GLU A 92 27.98 -0.13 -9.41
C GLU A 92 27.58 0.09 -10.88
N SER A 93 27.78 -0.93 -11.74
CA SER A 93 27.32 -0.90 -13.13
C SER A 93 25.79 -0.82 -13.21
N THR A 94 25.08 -1.53 -12.34
CA THR A 94 23.63 -1.45 -12.21
C THR A 94 23.18 -0.04 -11.83
N CYS A 95 23.79 0.57 -10.81
CA CYS A 95 23.49 1.94 -10.39
C CYS A 95 23.68 2.94 -11.53
N ARG A 96 24.82 2.90 -12.23
CA ARG A 96 25.09 3.79 -13.39
C ARG A 96 24.10 3.58 -14.54
N LYS A 97 23.54 2.38 -14.73
CA LYS A 97 22.54 2.12 -15.79
C LYS A 97 21.19 2.78 -15.50
N VAL A 98 20.85 2.94 -14.21
CA VAL A 98 19.58 3.54 -13.77
C VAL A 98 19.73 5.01 -13.36
N GLU A 99 20.96 5.50 -13.22
CA GLU A 99 21.28 6.91 -13.07
C GLU A 99 20.67 7.75 -14.21
N ASP A 100 20.04 8.87 -13.84
CA ASP A 100 19.32 9.76 -14.75
C ASP A 100 18.27 9.08 -15.65
N ARG A 101 17.70 7.96 -15.18
CA ARG A 101 16.56 7.31 -15.83
C ARG A 101 15.25 7.69 -15.15
N ASN A 102 14.17 7.50 -15.90
CA ASN A 102 12.82 7.79 -15.42
C ASN A 102 12.34 6.76 -14.39
N GLU A 103 11.27 7.11 -13.68
CA GLU A 103 10.67 6.29 -12.63
C GLU A 103 10.28 4.89 -13.15
N THR A 104 9.78 4.80 -14.39
CA THR A 104 9.41 3.51 -15.01
C THR A 104 10.59 2.57 -15.14
N ARG A 105 11.78 3.09 -15.48
CA ARG A 105 13.00 2.29 -15.57
C ARG A 105 13.40 1.75 -14.20
N VAL A 106 13.33 2.58 -13.16
CA VAL A 106 13.65 2.20 -11.78
C VAL A 106 12.65 1.15 -11.28
N ILE A 107 11.35 1.36 -11.49
CA ILE A 107 10.31 0.39 -11.13
C ILE A 107 10.56 -0.96 -11.79
N ARG A 108 10.90 -0.99 -13.08
CA ARG A 108 11.08 -2.26 -13.79
C ARG A 108 12.37 -2.98 -13.39
N ASP A 109 13.49 -2.26 -13.32
CA ASP A 109 14.82 -2.87 -13.20
C ASP A 109 15.27 -3.05 -11.74
N ILE A 110 14.79 -2.21 -10.82
CA ILE A 110 15.27 -2.16 -9.43
C ILE A 110 14.22 -2.64 -8.44
N THR A 111 12.95 -2.22 -8.56
CA THR A 111 11.92 -2.57 -7.56
C THR A 111 11.80 -4.08 -7.32
N PRO A 112 11.77 -4.96 -8.34
CA PRO A 112 11.71 -6.41 -8.12
C PRO A 112 12.90 -7.02 -7.37
N LEU A 113 14.02 -6.29 -7.26
CA LEU A 113 15.21 -6.74 -6.54
C LEU A 113 15.17 -6.32 -5.07
N ILE A 114 14.46 -5.25 -4.73
CA ILE A 114 14.28 -4.75 -3.36
C ILE A 114 13.01 -5.35 -2.75
N VAL A 115 11.94 -5.38 -3.53
CA VAL A 115 10.63 -5.90 -3.17
C VAL A 115 10.26 -6.97 -4.19
N PRO A 116 10.68 -8.22 -3.95
CA PRO A 116 10.42 -9.32 -4.86
C PRO A 116 8.91 -9.53 -5.09
N PRO A 117 8.49 -9.78 -6.35
CA PRO A 117 7.10 -10.00 -6.67
C PRO A 117 6.58 -11.30 -6.05
N ALA A 118 5.78 -11.19 -4.99
CA ALA A 118 5.15 -12.28 -4.27
C ALA A 118 4.37 -13.24 -5.17
N GLU A 119 3.65 -12.75 -6.19
CA GLU A 119 2.87 -13.62 -7.08
C GLU A 119 3.76 -14.45 -8.00
N ILE A 120 4.81 -13.85 -8.56
CA ILE A 120 5.81 -14.55 -9.38
C ILE A 120 6.58 -15.55 -8.52
N LEU A 121 6.98 -15.17 -7.30
CA LEU A 121 7.65 -16.08 -6.37
C LEU A 121 6.76 -17.27 -5.99
N CYS A 122 5.45 -17.05 -5.85
CA CYS A 122 4.49 -18.14 -5.64
C CYS A 122 4.44 -19.07 -6.86
N THR A 123 4.44 -18.54 -8.09
CA THR A 123 4.53 -19.35 -9.32
C THR A 123 5.80 -20.20 -9.37
N TYR A 124 6.93 -19.69 -8.87
CA TYR A 124 8.19 -20.43 -8.76
C TYR A 124 8.23 -21.45 -7.62
N GLY A 125 7.15 -21.59 -6.83
CA GLY A 125 7.02 -22.64 -5.82
C GLY A 125 7.02 -22.13 -4.37
N THR A 126 7.07 -20.81 -4.15
CA THR A 126 6.99 -20.21 -2.81
C THR A 126 5.54 -20.23 -2.30
N SER A 127 5.06 -21.42 -1.96
CA SER A 127 3.63 -21.71 -1.74
C SER A 127 2.99 -20.94 -0.58
N HIS A 128 3.77 -20.47 0.40
CA HIS A 128 3.26 -19.67 1.51
C HIS A 128 2.80 -18.26 1.08
N LEU A 129 3.22 -17.78 -0.11
CA LEU A 129 2.81 -16.50 -0.68
C LEU A 129 1.51 -16.57 -1.48
N LYS A 130 0.91 -17.76 -1.62
CA LYS A 130 -0.28 -17.99 -2.47
C LYS A 130 -1.48 -17.09 -2.15
N HIS A 131 -1.57 -16.65 -0.90
CA HIS A 131 -2.65 -15.80 -0.39
C HIS A 131 -2.39 -14.30 -0.54
N LEU A 132 -1.22 -13.91 -1.04
CA LEU A 132 -0.89 -12.53 -1.33
C LEU A 132 -1.34 -12.16 -2.74
N ILE A 133 -1.70 -10.89 -2.91
CA ILE A 133 -1.98 -10.29 -4.20
C ILE A 133 -1.27 -8.96 -4.33
N GLU A 134 -0.86 -8.66 -5.54
CA GLU A 134 -0.17 -7.43 -5.88
C GLU A 134 -1.13 -6.47 -6.59
N SER A 135 -0.83 -5.18 -6.48
CA SER A 135 -1.40 -4.17 -7.36
C SER A 135 -0.29 -3.23 -7.82
N VAL A 136 -0.26 -2.94 -9.11
CA VAL A 136 0.77 -2.11 -9.75
C VAL A 136 0.11 -0.88 -10.35
N ASN A 137 0.34 0.28 -9.74
CA ASN A 137 -0.19 1.57 -10.20
C ASN A 137 -1.73 1.55 -10.40
N GLU A 138 -2.48 0.89 -9.52
CA GLU A 138 -3.95 0.98 -9.52
C GLU A 138 -4.46 1.82 -8.35
N GLY A 139 -5.51 2.60 -8.62
CA GLY A 139 -6.14 3.42 -7.60
C GLY A 139 -6.82 2.58 -6.53
N TRP A 140 -6.66 2.96 -5.27
CA TRP A 140 -7.34 2.33 -4.14
C TRP A 140 -8.81 2.78 -4.07
N ASN A 141 -9.61 2.28 -4.99
CA ASN A 141 -10.98 2.70 -5.26
C ASN A 141 -12.00 2.17 -4.24
N ASN A 142 -11.66 1.08 -3.55
CA ASN A 142 -12.49 0.46 -2.53
C ASN A 142 -12.10 0.90 -1.11
N SER A 143 -11.12 1.79 -0.96
CA SER A 143 -10.80 2.39 0.32
C SER A 143 -11.73 3.55 0.65
N ILE A 144 -12.14 3.64 1.92
CA ILE A 144 -12.73 4.87 2.46
C ILE A 144 -11.66 5.98 2.42
N PRO A 145 -11.91 7.13 1.77
CA PRO A 145 -10.89 8.16 1.62
C PRO A 145 -10.47 8.79 2.96
N LEU A 146 -9.20 9.20 3.06
CA LEU A 146 -8.69 10.03 4.16
C LEU A 146 -8.74 11.52 3.78
N THR A 147 -8.37 11.84 2.55
CA THR A 147 -8.40 13.17 1.93
C THR A 147 -9.17 13.12 0.60
N SER A 148 -9.24 14.23 -0.14
CA SER A 148 -9.82 14.24 -1.49
C SER A 148 -8.94 13.53 -2.53
N THR A 149 -7.64 13.38 -2.26
CA THR A 149 -6.72 12.64 -3.11
C THR A 149 -6.95 11.14 -2.91
N ARG A 150 -6.89 10.37 -4.00
CA ARG A 150 -6.97 8.92 -3.94
C ARG A 150 -5.57 8.32 -4.06
N PRO A 151 -5.13 7.46 -3.12
CA PRO A 151 -3.89 6.70 -3.28
C PRO A 151 -3.88 5.81 -4.52
N GLN A 152 -2.69 5.70 -5.12
CA GLN A 152 -2.39 4.87 -6.27
C GLN A 152 -0.90 4.50 -6.23
N PRO A 153 -0.50 3.58 -5.32
CA PRO A 153 0.88 3.16 -5.18
C PRO A 153 1.44 2.56 -6.46
N ASP A 154 2.74 2.73 -6.69
CA ASP A 154 3.40 2.13 -7.85
C ASP A 154 3.43 0.60 -7.76
N TYR A 155 3.59 0.10 -6.54
CA TYR A 155 3.43 -1.29 -6.17
C TYR A 155 2.78 -1.37 -4.80
N SER A 156 1.96 -2.38 -4.57
CA SER A 156 1.39 -2.65 -3.26
C SER A 156 1.04 -4.13 -3.11
N VAL A 157 1.05 -4.59 -1.86
CA VAL A 157 0.72 -5.98 -1.51
C VAL A 157 -0.33 -6.00 -0.41
N GLY A 158 -1.28 -6.90 -0.57
CA GLY A 158 -2.27 -7.25 0.44
C GLY A 158 -2.66 -8.71 0.30
N PHE A 159 -3.82 -9.06 0.86
CA PHE A 159 -4.34 -10.40 0.88
C PHE A 159 -5.42 -10.60 -0.19
N LYS A 160 -5.42 -11.80 -0.79
CA LYS A 160 -6.51 -12.32 -1.61
C LYS A 160 -7.73 -12.59 -0.73
N ARG A 161 -8.90 -12.67 -1.36
CA ARG A 161 -10.13 -13.11 -0.68
C ARG A 161 -9.97 -14.52 -0.09
N ASP A 162 -9.30 -15.41 -0.79
CA ASP A 162 -9.07 -16.81 -0.36
C ASP A 162 -8.05 -16.97 0.78
N ALA A 163 -7.44 -15.87 1.23
CA ALA A 163 -6.63 -15.84 2.44
C ALA A 163 -7.47 -16.01 3.71
N PHE A 164 -8.79 -15.81 3.61
CA PHE A 164 -9.72 -15.81 4.72
C PHE A 164 -10.66 -17.02 4.63
N SER A 165 -10.99 -17.60 5.78
CA SER A 165 -12.00 -18.66 5.85
C SER A 165 -13.40 -18.10 5.58
N GLU A 166 -14.34 -18.96 5.21
CA GLU A 166 -15.75 -18.56 5.02
C GLU A 166 -16.32 -17.88 6.26
N ASP A 167 -15.99 -18.35 7.46
CA ASP A 167 -16.40 -17.72 8.73
C ASP A 167 -15.82 -16.31 8.90
N GLN A 168 -14.56 -16.09 8.52
CA GLN A 168 -13.94 -14.77 8.54
C GLN A 168 -14.59 -13.84 7.51
N LEU A 169 -14.86 -14.35 6.31
CA LEU A 169 -15.51 -13.59 5.24
C LEU A 169 -16.96 -13.22 5.60
N ALA A 170 -17.69 -14.13 6.25
CA ALA A 170 -19.03 -13.85 6.78
C ALA A 170 -19.00 -12.72 7.83
N LYS A 171 -18.01 -12.74 8.73
CA LYS A 171 -17.81 -11.66 9.72
C LYS A 171 -17.38 -10.34 9.08
N LEU A 172 -16.59 -10.38 8.00
CA LEU A 172 -16.13 -9.18 7.29
C LEU A 172 -17.21 -8.57 6.38
N SER A 173 -18.18 -9.38 5.93
CA SER A 173 -19.18 -9.00 4.93
C SER A 173 -19.85 -7.63 5.18
N PRO A 174 -20.35 -7.30 6.38
CA PRO A 174 -21.00 -6.00 6.64
C PRO A 174 -20.05 -4.80 6.50
N PHE A 175 -18.75 -5.01 6.72
CA PHE A 175 -17.74 -3.97 6.68
C PHE A 175 -17.13 -3.76 5.30
N ILE A 176 -17.27 -4.75 4.43
CA ILE A 176 -16.78 -4.71 3.06
C ILE A 176 -17.88 -4.27 2.09
N GLY A 177 -19.13 -4.65 2.36
CA GLY A 177 -20.28 -4.28 1.55
C GLY A 177 -20.23 -4.92 0.16
N ASP A 178 -20.92 -4.32 -0.80
CA ASP A 178 -20.88 -4.75 -2.20
C ASP A 178 -19.63 -4.16 -2.88
N PHE A 179 -18.48 -4.76 -2.57
CA PHE A 179 -17.18 -4.32 -3.09
C PHE A 179 -17.10 -4.40 -4.62
N ILE A 180 -17.91 -5.25 -5.25
CA ILE A 180 -18.03 -5.35 -6.71
C ILE A 180 -18.79 -4.16 -7.29
N ALA A 181 -19.87 -3.71 -6.63
CA ALA A 181 -20.55 -2.45 -6.98
C ALA A 181 -19.71 -1.20 -6.64
N GLY A 182 -18.58 -1.37 -5.95
CA GLY A 182 -17.63 -0.33 -5.63
C GLY A 182 -17.86 0.34 -4.28
N ASP A 183 -18.55 -0.34 -3.36
CA ASP A 183 -18.62 0.09 -1.97
C ASP A 183 -17.22 0.27 -1.39
N GLN A 184 -17.10 1.25 -0.50
CA GLN A 184 -15.84 1.63 0.12
C GLN A 184 -15.76 1.07 1.54
N SER A 185 -14.61 0.52 1.88
CA SER A 185 -14.32 -0.13 3.15
C SER A 185 -13.04 0.41 3.78
N PHE A 186 -12.89 0.23 5.09
CA PHE A 186 -11.61 0.39 5.77
C PHE A 186 -10.62 -0.75 5.47
N PHE A 187 -11.13 -1.88 4.96
CA PHE A 187 -10.42 -3.15 4.88
C PHE A 187 -9.96 -3.52 3.48
N MET A 188 -10.23 -2.67 2.47
CA MET A 188 -9.92 -2.96 1.07
C MET A 188 -9.23 -1.78 0.40
N ALA A 189 -8.23 -2.08 -0.44
CA ALA A 189 -7.58 -1.13 -1.34
C ALA A 189 -8.30 -1.07 -2.69
N THR A 190 -8.25 -2.19 -3.40
CA THR A 190 -8.94 -2.45 -4.68
C THR A 190 -10.06 -3.47 -4.45
N TYR A 191 -10.82 -3.83 -5.49
CA TYR A 191 -11.90 -4.80 -5.37
C TYR A 191 -11.40 -6.22 -5.05
N TYR A 192 -10.10 -6.50 -5.22
CA TYR A 192 -9.50 -7.80 -5.02
C TYR A 192 -8.48 -7.85 -3.88
N MET A 193 -8.07 -6.69 -3.33
CA MET A 193 -7.02 -6.60 -2.31
C MET A 193 -7.59 -6.23 -0.94
N TYR A 194 -7.53 -7.18 -0.02
CA TYR A 194 -7.94 -7.07 1.38
C TYR A 194 -6.71 -6.73 2.23
N PHE A 195 -6.88 -5.90 3.25
CA PHE A 195 -5.83 -5.57 4.23
C PHE A 195 -4.45 -5.33 3.58
N PRO A 196 -4.30 -4.28 2.73
CA PRO A 196 -2.98 -3.93 2.21
C PRO A 196 -2.00 -3.69 3.37
N PHE A 197 -0.75 -4.11 3.22
CA PHE A 197 0.28 -3.96 4.26
C PHE A 197 1.64 -3.52 3.71
N LEU A 198 1.78 -3.41 2.39
CA LEU A 198 2.99 -2.93 1.74
C LEU A 198 2.62 -1.98 0.60
N THR A 199 3.30 -0.84 0.52
CA THR A 199 3.29 0.03 -0.67
C THR A 199 4.71 0.38 -1.07
N CYS A 200 4.91 0.73 -2.33
CA CYS A 200 6.17 1.30 -2.80
C CYS A 200 5.86 2.48 -3.72
N GLU A 201 6.64 3.54 -3.55
CA GLU A 201 6.57 4.74 -4.37
C GLU A 201 7.97 5.05 -4.89
N VAL A 202 8.10 5.15 -6.21
CA VAL A 202 9.36 5.46 -6.89
C VAL A 202 9.27 6.85 -7.47
N LYS A 203 10.07 7.78 -6.95
CA LYS A 203 10.17 9.13 -7.50
C LYS A 203 11.58 9.44 -7.97
N CYS A 204 11.69 10.24 -9.03
CA CYS A 204 12.96 10.74 -9.55
C CYS A 204 13.02 12.27 -9.43
N GLY A 205 14.22 12.81 -9.23
CA GLY A 205 14.47 14.26 -9.11
C GLY A 205 14.68 14.77 -7.68
N ALA A 206 14.89 16.07 -7.53
CA ALA A 206 15.42 16.66 -6.30
C ALA A 206 14.50 16.54 -5.05
N ALA A 207 13.18 16.59 -5.23
CA ALA A 207 12.19 16.46 -4.14
C ALA A 207 11.52 15.08 -4.12
N ALA A 208 12.14 14.08 -4.77
CA ALA A 208 11.54 12.77 -4.99
C ALA A 208 11.15 12.05 -3.69
N LEU A 209 12.08 12.00 -2.73
CA LEU A 209 11.88 11.28 -1.47
C LEU A 209 10.73 11.87 -0.65
N ASP A 210 10.67 13.20 -0.50
CA ASP A 210 9.58 13.85 0.24
C ASP A 210 8.19 13.57 -0.37
N ILE A 211 8.11 13.49 -1.70
CA ILE A 211 6.86 13.18 -2.41
C ILE A 211 6.48 11.72 -2.18
N ALA A 212 7.44 10.80 -2.33
CA ALA A 212 7.25 9.38 -2.08
C ALA A 212 6.80 9.13 -0.64
N ASP A 213 7.44 9.77 0.35
CA ASP A 213 7.10 9.67 1.77
C ASP A 213 5.66 10.12 2.04
N ARG A 214 5.20 11.23 1.44
CA ARG A 214 3.82 11.70 1.61
C ARG A 214 2.80 10.74 1.00
N GLN A 215 3.12 10.14 -0.15
CA GLN A 215 2.26 9.15 -0.79
C GLN A 215 2.18 7.85 0.01
N ASN A 216 3.33 7.36 0.47
CA ASN A 216 3.44 6.18 1.31
C ASN A 216 2.74 6.43 2.65
N ALA A 217 2.95 7.58 3.31
CA ALA A 217 2.25 7.93 4.55
C ALA A 217 0.72 7.93 4.37
N HIS A 218 0.22 8.51 3.28
CA HIS A 218 -1.22 8.50 2.99
C HIS A 218 -1.75 7.06 2.80
N SER A 219 -1.06 6.26 1.98
CA SER A 219 -1.48 4.88 1.69
C SER A 219 -1.41 4.00 2.93
N MET A 220 -0.31 4.07 3.69
CA MET A 220 -0.11 3.33 4.93
C MET A 220 -1.10 3.75 6.02
N THR A 221 -1.50 5.02 6.06
CA THR A 221 -2.57 5.45 6.96
C THR A 221 -3.88 4.73 6.66
N LEU A 222 -4.26 4.59 5.38
CA LEU A 222 -5.46 3.85 5.01
C LEU A 222 -5.37 2.38 5.40
N ALA A 223 -4.23 1.74 5.11
CA ALA A 223 -3.93 0.35 5.44
C ALA A 223 -4.03 0.08 6.95
N VAL A 224 -3.25 0.82 7.74
CA VAL A 224 -3.13 0.64 9.20
C VAL A 224 -4.43 1.01 9.92
N ARG A 225 -5.15 2.04 9.45
CA ARG A 225 -6.43 2.46 10.02
C ARG A 225 -7.45 1.33 10.02
N GLY A 226 -7.48 0.48 8.99
CA GLY A 226 -8.36 -0.70 8.97
C GLY A 226 -8.08 -1.65 10.14
N ILE A 227 -6.81 -2.02 10.33
CA ILE A 227 -6.38 -2.91 11.41
C ILE A 227 -6.69 -2.29 12.78
N VAL A 228 -6.29 -1.03 13.00
CA VAL A 228 -6.49 -0.35 14.29
C VAL A 228 -7.97 -0.23 14.65
N GLU A 229 -8.82 0.11 13.69
CA GLU A 229 -10.26 0.21 13.94
C GLU A 229 -10.91 -1.14 14.24
N LEU A 230 -10.43 -2.23 13.63
CA LEU A 230 -10.88 -3.59 13.96
C LEU A 230 -10.53 -3.97 15.41
N PHE A 231 -9.29 -3.70 15.86
CA PHE A 231 -8.88 -3.99 17.23
C PHE A 231 -9.62 -3.11 18.25
N ARG A 232 -9.81 -1.82 17.95
CA ARG A 232 -10.63 -0.92 18.79
C ARG A 232 -12.07 -1.40 18.92
N ALA A 233 -12.66 -1.92 17.85
CA ALA A 233 -14.02 -2.43 17.85
C ALA A 233 -14.24 -3.57 18.85
N VAL A 234 -13.19 -4.33 19.16
CA VAL A 234 -13.19 -5.43 20.14
C VAL A 234 -12.46 -5.09 21.43
N LYS A 235 -12.13 -3.80 21.66
CA LYS A 235 -11.42 -3.29 22.85
C LYS A 235 -10.05 -3.94 23.09
N ARG A 236 -9.29 -4.16 22.00
CA ARG A 236 -7.95 -4.77 22.00
C ARG A 236 -6.91 -3.86 21.34
N GLU A 237 -7.17 -2.56 21.27
CA GLU A 237 -6.28 -1.59 20.62
C GLU A 237 -4.85 -1.57 21.19
N ASP A 238 -4.69 -1.90 22.47
CA ASP A 238 -3.38 -1.98 23.12
C ASP A 238 -2.49 -3.07 22.49
N GLU A 239 -3.08 -4.10 21.87
CA GLU A 239 -2.31 -5.16 21.21
C GLU A 239 -1.63 -4.70 19.92
N VAL A 240 -2.09 -3.61 19.34
CA VAL A 240 -1.56 -3.05 18.08
C VAL A 240 -0.93 -1.67 18.28
N ASN A 241 -1.13 -1.06 19.45
CA ASN A 241 -0.54 0.22 19.79
C ASN A 241 1.00 0.16 19.71
N ARG A 242 1.61 1.15 19.03
CA ARG A 242 3.07 1.27 18.83
C ARG A 242 3.75 0.08 18.13
N LYS A 243 3.00 -0.87 17.55
CA LYS A 243 3.55 -1.94 16.72
C LYS A 243 3.67 -1.48 15.26
N ILE A 244 4.64 -2.05 14.54
CA ILE A 244 4.73 -1.93 13.09
C ILE A 244 3.67 -2.85 12.47
N LEU A 245 2.76 -2.29 11.69
CA LEU A 245 1.63 -3.01 11.09
C LEU A 245 1.68 -3.07 9.56
N ALA A 246 2.50 -2.23 8.94
CA ALA A 246 2.65 -2.13 7.50
C ALA A 246 4.02 -1.53 7.15
N PHE A 247 4.46 -1.70 5.90
CA PHE A 247 5.77 -1.30 5.40
C PHE A 247 5.62 -0.45 4.14
N SER A 248 6.58 0.43 3.88
CA SER A 248 6.58 1.29 2.70
C SER A 248 7.95 1.73 2.24
#